data_AF-A0A5B2TTC9-F1
#
_entry.id   AF-A0A5B2TTC9-F1
#
_cell.length_a   1.000
_cell.length_b   1.000
_cell.length_c   1.000
_cell.angle_alpha   90.00
_cell.angle_beta   90.00
_cell.angle_gamma   90.00
#
_symmetry.space_group_name_H-M   'P 1'
#
loop_
_entity.id
_entity.type
_entity.pdbx_description
1 polymer ?
#
loop_
_entity_poly.entity_id
_entity_poly.type
_entity_poly.pdbx_seq_one_letter_code
_entity_poly.pdbx_strand_id
1 'polypeptide(L)'
;MKILKNTLKNLSLLATVLILGYSCSDDAEKDNDIVLSQADLEAVLETDDIVGGIDVALFELYNNNGSTAKSMVNECYSAQYTDTGYVATFNNCVLNGTENINGTLTVTYNTDGEQGSFSASYEDFYVGEIKINGTRSYQLSANSEGNSVSFSVTSNLTVEMADGSLISDEGERSFTLTFGDSLESTTYSIAGTWTVVYEGNTYNVTVNAPLTSSVNCGYVAAGDMTVSKNGLTVNVDFGDSTCDNVATITYPNGVEEEITLRD
;
A
#
# COMPACT_ATOMS: atom_id res chain seq x y z
N MET A 1 7.64 24.66 19.79
CA MET A 1 8.68 25.56 20.34
C MET A 1 8.99 26.63 19.29
N LYS A 2 8.73 27.91 19.61
CA LYS A 2 9.17 29.20 19.01
C LYS A 2 9.81 29.22 17.59
N ILE A 3 9.61 30.16 16.68
CA ILE A 3 8.90 31.45 16.51
C ILE A 3 9.08 31.76 15.00
N LEU A 4 8.01 32.00 14.22
CA LEU A 4 8.12 32.67 12.91
C LEU A 4 8.10 34.18 13.16
N LYS A 5 9.13 34.90 12.68
CA LYS A 5 9.21 36.37 12.77
C LYS A 5 9.06 36.99 11.39
N ASN A 6 8.16 37.96 11.38
CA ASN A 6 7.64 38.72 10.26
C ASN A 6 8.64 39.69 9.61
N THR A 7 8.32 40.06 8.36
CA THR A 7 8.49 41.37 7.70
C THR A 7 9.89 41.86 7.31
N LEU A 8 10.08 42.05 6.00
CA LEU A 8 10.86 43.17 5.47
C LEU A 8 10.10 43.88 4.34
N LYS A 9 10.16 45.21 4.41
CA LYS A 9 9.36 46.21 3.70
C LYS A 9 9.85 46.49 2.28
N ASN A 10 8.87 46.85 1.44
CA ASN A 10 8.87 47.88 0.40
C ASN A 10 10.22 48.41 -0.10
N LEU A 11 10.53 48.14 -1.37
CA LEU A 11 11.25 49.09 -2.22
C LEU A 11 10.55 49.19 -3.58
N SER A 12 9.72 50.22 -3.69
CA SER A 12 9.13 50.70 -4.94
C SER A 12 10.19 51.49 -5.69
N LEU A 13 10.57 51.05 -6.90
CA LEU A 13 11.19 51.92 -7.90
C LEU A 13 10.54 51.67 -9.26
N LEU A 14 9.74 52.64 -9.71
CA LEU A 14 9.25 52.75 -11.08
C LEU A 14 10.42 53.09 -12.02
N ALA A 15 10.58 52.32 -13.08
CA ALA A 15 11.23 52.76 -14.32
C ALA A 15 10.62 52.03 -15.51
N THR A 16 9.66 52.68 -16.17
CA THR A 16 9.20 52.40 -17.54
C THR A 16 10.36 52.46 -18.53
N VAL A 17 10.41 51.53 -19.51
CA VAL A 17 10.78 51.80 -20.92
C VAL A 17 10.54 50.57 -21.83
N LEU A 18 9.77 50.84 -22.88
CA LEU A 18 9.65 50.29 -24.24
C LEU A 18 9.50 48.80 -24.56
N ILE A 19 8.46 48.59 -25.38
CA ILE A 19 7.97 47.44 -26.12
C ILE A 19 8.98 46.95 -27.18
N LEU A 20 9.22 45.64 -27.21
CA LEU A 20 9.53 44.90 -28.43
C LEU A 20 8.60 43.68 -28.49
N GLY A 21 7.84 43.58 -29.59
CA GLY A 21 6.85 42.54 -29.79
C GLY A 21 7.50 41.18 -30.03
N TYR A 22 7.06 40.19 -29.26
CA TYR A 22 7.11 38.80 -29.65
C TYR A 22 5.71 38.38 -30.08
N SER A 23 5.59 37.99 -31.34
CA SER A 23 4.48 37.22 -31.87
C SER A 23 4.55 35.83 -31.26
N CYS A 24 3.79 35.57 -30.20
CA CYS A 24 3.50 34.20 -29.78
C CYS A 24 2.28 33.73 -30.58
N SER A 25 2.49 32.65 -31.34
CA SER A 25 1.42 31.78 -31.81
C SER A 25 0.56 31.42 -30.58
N ASP A 26 -0.75 31.58 -30.67
CA ASP A 26 -1.69 30.93 -29.76
C ASP A 26 -1.64 29.42 -30.06
N ASP A 27 -0.55 28.77 -29.66
CA ASP A 27 -0.53 27.34 -29.50
C ASP A 27 -1.18 27.09 -28.14
N ALA A 28 -2.41 26.61 -28.19
CA ALA A 28 -3.18 26.20 -27.02
C ALA A 28 -2.30 25.33 -26.12
N GLU A 29 -1.95 25.85 -24.95
CA GLU A 29 -1.40 25.07 -23.86
C GLU A 29 -2.42 23.99 -23.53
N LYS A 30 -2.14 22.77 -23.98
CA LYS A 30 -2.66 21.59 -23.31
C LYS A 30 -1.95 21.52 -21.97
N ASP A 31 -2.73 21.69 -20.92
CA ASP A 31 -2.43 21.37 -19.53
C ASP A 31 -1.46 20.17 -19.45
N ASN A 32 -0.19 20.48 -19.24
CA ASN A 32 0.93 19.52 -19.24
C ASN A 32 1.53 19.39 -17.82
N ASP A 33 0.84 19.86 -16.79
CA ASP A 33 1.33 19.81 -15.40
C ASP A 33 0.77 18.61 -14.62
N ILE A 34 0.30 17.56 -15.31
CA ILE A 34 0.03 16.29 -14.63
C ILE A 34 1.39 15.67 -14.30
N VAL A 35 1.68 15.59 -13.01
CA VAL A 35 2.92 15.05 -12.42
C VAL A 35 2.53 14.00 -11.37
N LEU A 36 3.39 13.00 -11.19
CA LEU A 36 3.30 12.06 -10.06
C LEU A 36 4.19 12.61 -8.93
N SER A 37 3.58 13.12 -7.87
CA SER A 37 4.29 13.63 -6.70
C SER A 37 4.68 12.52 -5.72
N GLN A 38 5.53 12.83 -4.74
CA GLN A 38 5.86 11.92 -3.63
C GLN A 38 4.60 11.45 -2.89
N ALA A 39 3.70 12.37 -2.52
CA ALA A 39 2.46 12.05 -1.81
C ALA A 39 1.53 11.13 -2.64
N ASP A 40 1.53 11.28 -3.96
CA ASP A 40 0.79 10.36 -4.83
C ASP A 40 1.37 8.93 -4.75
N LEU A 41 2.69 8.80 -4.75
CA LEU A 41 3.34 7.49 -4.66
C LEU A 41 3.13 6.87 -3.26
N GLU A 42 3.26 7.66 -2.21
CA GLU A 42 3.00 7.21 -0.84
C GLU A 42 1.57 6.67 -0.72
N ALA A 43 0.56 7.39 -1.19
CA ALA A 43 -0.83 6.92 -1.18
C ALA A 43 -1.02 5.61 -1.97
N VAL A 44 -0.28 5.42 -3.06
CA VAL A 44 -0.30 4.18 -3.86
C VAL A 44 0.25 2.97 -3.08
N LEU A 45 1.19 3.20 -2.17
CA LEU A 45 1.87 2.16 -1.39
C LEU A 45 1.26 1.98 0.02
N GLU A 46 0.55 2.99 0.54
CA GLU A 46 0.15 3.09 1.95
C GLU A 46 -0.87 2.04 2.37
N THR A 47 -1.81 1.67 1.48
CA THR A 47 -2.83 0.67 1.81
C THR A 47 -2.21 -0.67 2.18
N ASP A 48 -1.12 -1.07 1.50
CA ASP A 48 -0.42 -2.32 1.77
C ASP A 48 0.30 -2.31 3.14
N ASP A 49 0.85 -1.17 3.57
CA ASP A 49 1.46 -1.01 4.91
C ASP A 49 0.42 -1.20 6.02
N ILE A 50 -0.76 -0.59 5.86
CA ILE A 50 -1.87 -0.67 6.83
C ILE A 50 -2.38 -2.11 6.97
N VAL A 51 -2.63 -2.79 5.85
CA VAL A 51 -3.25 -4.13 5.86
C VAL A 51 -2.23 -5.25 6.12
N GLY A 52 -0.94 -5.01 5.90
CA GLY A 52 0.12 -6.00 6.13
C GLY A 52 0.16 -6.52 7.57
N GLY A 53 -0.04 -5.64 8.56
CA GLY A 53 -0.14 -6.05 9.97
C GLY A 53 -1.36 -6.93 10.28
N ILE A 54 -2.45 -6.72 9.55
CA ILE A 54 -3.68 -7.50 9.68
C ILE A 54 -3.52 -8.88 9.04
N ASP A 55 -2.83 -8.96 7.90
CA ASP A 55 -2.61 -10.22 7.16
C ASP A 55 -1.86 -11.26 8.01
N VAL A 56 -0.89 -10.82 8.82
CA VAL A 56 -0.18 -11.70 9.77
C VAL A 56 -1.15 -12.27 10.82
N ALA A 57 -1.99 -11.41 11.42
CA ALA A 57 -2.98 -11.84 12.41
C ALA A 57 -4.02 -12.80 11.81
N LEU A 58 -4.46 -12.54 10.58
CA LEU A 58 -5.34 -13.41 9.80
C LEU A 58 -4.74 -14.79 9.61
N PHE A 59 -3.46 -14.86 9.25
CA PHE A 59 -2.76 -16.12 9.06
C PHE A 59 -2.64 -16.92 10.36
N GLU A 60 -2.32 -16.27 11.49
CA GLU A 60 -2.28 -16.93 12.80
C GLU A 60 -3.65 -17.47 13.22
N LEU A 61 -4.73 -16.71 13.02
CA LEU A 61 -6.09 -17.14 13.32
C LEU A 61 -6.55 -18.30 12.44
N TYR A 62 -6.18 -18.27 11.16
CA TYR A 62 -6.43 -19.36 10.22
C TYR A 62 -5.75 -20.67 10.66
N ASN A 63 -4.48 -20.60 11.08
CA ASN A 63 -3.73 -21.78 11.52
C ASN A 63 -4.15 -22.32 12.90
N ASN A 64 -4.81 -21.52 13.73
CA ASN A 64 -5.35 -21.96 15.02
C ASN A 64 -6.65 -22.80 14.91
N ASN A 65 -7.10 -23.16 13.70
CA ASN A 65 -8.31 -23.93 13.41
C ASN A 65 -8.25 -25.43 13.83
N GLY A 66 -7.56 -25.77 14.91
CA GLY A 66 -7.34 -27.16 15.35
C GLY A 66 -8.61 -27.92 15.78
N SER A 67 -9.79 -27.29 15.87
CA SER A 67 -11.07 -27.99 15.99
C SER A 67 -12.25 -27.07 15.60
N THR A 68 -13.09 -27.51 14.67
CA THR A 68 -14.36 -26.85 14.33
C THR A 68 -15.34 -26.94 15.51
N ALA A 69 -16.19 -25.92 15.69
CA ALA A 69 -17.09 -25.70 16.83
C ALA A 69 -16.41 -25.27 18.16
N LYS A 70 -15.43 -24.35 18.09
CA LYS A 70 -14.89 -23.66 19.25
C LYS A 70 -15.27 -22.17 19.22
N SER A 71 -15.56 -21.62 20.39
CA SER A 71 -15.45 -20.18 20.63
C SER A 71 -14.17 -19.94 21.40
N MET A 72 -13.32 -19.07 20.88
CA MET A 72 -12.12 -18.61 21.56
C MET A 72 -12.36 -17.18 22.01
N VAL A 73 -12.21 -16.94 23.32
CA VAL A 73 -12.32 -15.60 23.88
C VAL A 73 -11.07 -15.36 24.69
N ASN A 74 -10.36 -14.30 24.38
CA ASN A 74 -9.29 -13.76 25.21
C ASN A 74 -9.57 -12.28 25.48
N GLU A 75 -8.64 -11.59 26.14
CA GLU A 75 -8.80 -10.17 26.48
C GLU A 75 -8.79 -9.24 25.25
N CYS A 76 -8.35 -9.73 24.08
CA CYS A 76 -8.12 -8.97 22.86
C CYS A 76 -9.27 -9.14 21.84
N TYR A 77 -9.73 -10.38 21.64
CA TYR A 77 -10.78 -10.70 20.68
C TYR A 77 -11.65 -11.88 21.11
N SER A 78 -12.83 -11.96 20.51
CA SER A 78 -13.68 -13.14 20.51
C SER A 78 -13.82 -13.69 19.10
N ALA A 79 -13.55 -14.98 18.91
CA ALA A 79 -13.71 -15.67 17.64
C ALA A 79 -14.69 -16.84 17.76
N GLN A 80 -15.56 -16.97 16.76
CA GLN A 80 -16.50 -18.07 16.60
C GLN A 80 -16.19 -18.84 15.32
N TYR A 81 -15.83 -20.13 15.46
CA TYR A 81 -15.44 -20.98 14.35
C TYR A 81 -16.56 -21.90 13.89
N THR A 82 -16.63 -22.11 12.58
CA THR A 82 -17.55 -23.01 11.88
C THR A 82 -16.77 -23.87 10.87
N ASP A 83 -17.44 -24.83 10.23
CA ASP A 83 -16.81 -25.65 9.20
C ASP A 83 -16.43 -24.86 7.93
N THR A 84 -17.09 -23.71 7.70
CA THR A 84 -16.92 -22.89 6.49
C THR A 84 -16.11 -21.62 6.74
N GLY A 85 -15.61 -21.39 7.96
CA GLY A 85 -14.93 -20.14 8.30
C GLY A 85 -15.08 -19.72 9.75
N TYR A 86 -14.77 -18.46 10.06
CA TYR A 86 -14.91 -17.89 11.39
C TYR A 86 -15.27 -16.41 11.36
N VAL A 87 -15.88 -15.94 12.44
CA VAL A 87 -16.09 -14.50 12.69
C VAL A 87 -15.27 -14.12 13.92
N ALA A 88 -14.39 -13.15 13.77
CA ALA A 88 -13.60 -12.58 14.86
C ALA A 88 -14.01 -11.12 15.11
N THR A 89 -14.33 -10.82 16.36
CA THR A 89 -14.63 -9.45 16.81
C THR A 89 -13.52 -9.00 17.74
N PHE A 90 -12.86 -7.91 17.35
CA PHE A 90 -11.76 -7.29 18.09
C PHE A 90 -12.30 -6.11 18.88
N ASN A 91 -11.90 -6.02 20.15
CA ASN A 91 -12.27 -4.94 21.03
C ASN A 91 -11.01 -4.38 21.67
N ASN A 92 -10.50 -3.30 21.09
CA ASN A 92 -9.33 -2.57 21.56
C ASN A 92 -8.09 -3.47 21.71
N CYS A 93 -7.75 -4.16 20.63
CA CYS A 93 -6.71 -5.18 20.59
C CYS A 93 -5.43 -4.66 19.96
N VAL A 94 -4.28 -4.86 20.60
CA VAL A 94 -2.98 -4.51 20.01
C VAL A 94 -2.35 -5.80 19.49
N LEU A 95 -2.29 -5.96 18.16
CA LEU A 95 -1.68 -7.14 17.52
C LEU A 95 -0.34 -6.78 16.90
N ASN A 96 0.73 -7.48 17.27
CA ASN A 96 2.02 -7.38 16.58
C ASN A 96 2.56 -5.94 16.38
N GLY A 97 2.32 -5.05 17.36
CA GLY A 97 2.78 -3.66 17.30
C GLY A 97 1.90 -2.71 16.48
N THR A 98 0.76 -3.17 15.97
CA THR A 98 -0.29 -2.31 15.40
C THR A 98 -0.87 -1.37 16.44
N GLU A 99 -1.58 -0.34 15.98
CA GLU A 99 -2.47 0.43 16.84
C GLU A 99 -3.67 -0.41 17.31
N ASN A 100 -4.56 0.18 18.12
CA ASN A 100 -5.72 -0.52 18.63
C ASN A 100 -6.65 -0.97 17.49
N ILE A 101 -6.80 -2.28 17.35
CA ILE A 101 -7.69 -2.94 16.40
C ILE A 101 -9.08 -3.08 17.00
N ASN A 102 -10.09 -2.68 16.22
CA ASN A 102 -11.49 -2.79 16.58
C ASN A 102 -12.33 -3.25 15.39
N GLY A 103 -13.47 -3.87 15.65
CA GLY A 103 -14.45 -4.20 14.62
C GLY A 103 -14.54 -5.69 14.33
N THR A 104 -15.21 -6.02 13.23
CA THR A 104 -15.56 -7.40 12.90
C THR A 104 -14.88 -7.84 11.61
N LEU A 105 -14.25 -9.01 11.70
CA LEU A 105 -13.61 -9.70 10.60
C LEU A 105 -14.36 -11.00 10.35
N THR A 106 -14.86 -11.18 9.13
CA THR A 106 -15.50 -12.42 8.71
C THR A 106 -14.60 -13.15 7.73
N VAL A 107 -14.20 -14.37 8.06
CA VAL A 107 -13.36 -15.21 7.22
C VAL A 107 -14.14 -16.41 6.73
N THR A 108 -14.06 -16.68 5.42
CA THR A 108 -14.67 -17.85 4.78
C THR A 108 -13.58 -18.72 4.16
N TYR A 109 -13.57 -20.01 4.51
CA TYR A 109 -12.66 -20.98 3.93
C TYR A 109 -13.18 -21.39 2.55
N ASN A 110 -12.29 -21.44 1.56
CA ASN A 110 -12.63 -21.95 0.25
C ASN A 110 -12.39 -23.47 0.25
N THR A 111 -13.46 -24.24 0.06
CA THR A 111 -13.42 -25.71 0.11
C THR A 111 -13.24 -26.38 -1.25
N ASP A 112 -13.11 -25.59 -2.33
CA ASP A 112 -13.17 -26.05 -3.73
C ASP A 112 -11.86 -26.69 -4.24
N GLY A 113 -11.02 -27.20 -3.35
CA GLY A 113 -9.90 -28.11 -3.67
C GLY A 113 -8.51 -27.48 -3.61
N GLU A 114 -8.40 -26.16 -3.48
CA GLU A 114 -7.12 -25.47 -3.30
C GLU A 114 -6.83 -25.29 -1.81
N GLN A 115 -6.09 -26.24 -1.23
CA GLN A 115 -5.63 -26.16 0.16
C GLN A 115 -4.94 -24.80 0.41
N GLY A 116 -5.40 -24.07 1.44
CA GLY A 116 -4.80 -22.79 1.83
C GLY A 116 -5.45 -21.55 1.21
N SER A 117 -6.67 -21.66 0.68
CA SER A 117 -7.43 -20.52 0.16
C SER A 117 -8.56 -20.09 1.11
N PHE A 118 -8.70 -18.79 1.33
CA PHE A 118 -9.75 -18.20 2.14
C PHE A 118 -10.05 -16.76 1.71
N SER A 119 -11.18 -16.22 2.14
CA SER A 119 -11.52 -14.81 1.98
C SER A 119 -11.76 -14.16 3.34
N ALA A 120 -11.44 -12.88 3.45
CA ALA A 120 -11.69 -12.02 4.60
C ALA A 120 -12.58 -10.85 4.17
N SER A 121 -13.57 -10.53 4.99
CA SER A 121 -14.44 -9.37 4.84
C SER A 121 -14.29 -8.46 6.05
N TYR A 122 -14.07 -7.18 5.77
CA TYR A 122 -13.90 -6.11 6.72
C TYR A 122 -15.16 -5.25 6.73
N GLU A 123 -15.80 -5.14 7.89
CA GLU A 123 -16.98 -4.31 8.10
C GLU A 123 -16.74 -3.44 9.33
N ASP A 124 -16.67 -2.12 9.12
CA ASP A 124 -16.32 -1.14 10.15
C ASP A 124 -15.10 -1.60 10.97
N PHE A 125 -14.07 -2.09 10.26
CA PHE A 125 -12.83 -2.57 10.88
C PHE A 125 -11.87 -1.41 11.05
N TYR A 126 -11.26 -1.26 12.22
CA TYR A 126 -10.37 -0.13 12.53
C TYR A 126 -9.01 -0.63 12.94
N VAL A 127 -7.97 0.07 12.48
CA VAL A 127 -6.61 0.01 13.02
C VAL A 127 -6.28 1.43 13.47
N GLY A 128 -6.32 1.66 14.78
CA GLY A 128 -6.22 3.02 15.31
C GLY A 128 -7.43 3.88 14.93
N GLU A 129 -7.15 5.00 14.26
CA GLU A 129 -8.18 5.90 13.71
C GLU A 129 -8.53 5.57 12.25
N ILE A 130 -7.78 4.67 11.60
CA ILE A 130 -7.99 4.29 10.21
C ILE A 130 -9.09 3.24 10.13
N LYS A 131 -10.08 3.47 9.26
CA LYS A 131 -11.20 2.56 9.02
C LYS A 131 -11.03 1.83 7.70
N ILE A 132 -11.33 0.53 7.68
CA ILE A 132 -11.17 -0.37 6.55
C ILE A 132 -12.50 -1.08 6.32
N ASN A 133 -12.94 -1.08 5.06
CA ASN A 133 -14.08 -1.86 4.59
C ASN A 133 -13.74 -2.57 3.30
N GLY A 134 -14.45 -3.68 3.04
CA GLY A 134 -14.34 -4.41 1.78
C GLY A 134 -13.89 -5.84 2.00
N THR A 135 -13.28 -6.43 0.97
CA THR A 135 -12.96 -7.86 0.94
C THR A 135 -11.58 -8.11 0.40
N ARG A 136 -10.94 -9.18 0.89
CA ARG A 136 -9.71 -9.73 0.33
C ARG A 136 -9.84 -11.24 0.20
N SER A 137 -9.41 -11.81 -0.90
CA SER A 137 -9.22 -13.26 -1.05
C SER A 137 -7.74 -13.58 -1.05
N TYR A 138 -7.40 -14.71 -0.46
CA TYR A 138 -6.03 -15.17 -0.27
C TYR A 138 -5.91 -16.57 -0.85
N GLN A 139 -4.88 -16.76 -1.67
CA GLN A 139 -4.43 -18.06 -2.13
C GLN A 139 -3.01 -18.29 -1.61
N LEU A 140 -2.87 -19.22 -0.66
CA LEU A 140 -1.57 -19.65 -0.18
C LEU A 140 -0.96 -20.65 -1.16
N SER A 141 0.34 -20.49 -1.40
CA SER A 141 1.18 -21.49 -2.02
C SER A 141 2.53 -21.53 -1.31
N ALA A 142 3.08 -22.72 -1.17
CA ALA A 142 4.44 -22.92 -0.67
C ALA A 142 5.23 -23.65 -1.74
N ASN A 143 6.50 -23.29 -1.91
CA ASN A 143 7.32 -24.01 -2.86
C ASN A 143 7.69 -25.41 -2.34
N SER A 144 8.01 -26.32 -3.25
CA SER A 144 8.31 -27.72 -2.90
C SER A 144 9.58 -27.89 -2.06
N GLU A 145 10.48 -26.91 -2.08
CA GLU A 145 11.72 -26.90 -1.30
C GLU A 145 11.52 -26.37 0.12
N GLY A 146 10.37 -25.72 0.39
CA GLY A 146 10.01 -25.19 1.70
C GLY A 146 10.77 -23.93 2.12
N ASN A 147 11.52 -23.29 1.21
CA ASN A 147 12.23 -22.04 1.48
C ASN A 147 11.48 -20.79 1.03
N SER A 148 10.29 -20.92 0.44
CA SER A 148 9.43 -19.77 0.17
C SER A 148 7.94 -20.06 0.35
N VAL A 149 7.22 -19.01 0.74
CA VAL A 149 5.77 -18.98 0.88
C VAL A 149 5.24 -17.78 0.10
N SER A 150 4.26 -17.99 -0.75
CA SER A 150 3.63 -16.96 -1.57
C SER A 150 2.14 -16.87 -1.30
N PHE A 151 1.64 -15.65 -1.18
CA PHE A 151 0.25 -15.28 -1.03
C PHE A 151 -0.18 -14.53 -2.27
N SER A 152 -1.13 -15.05 -3.04
CA SER A 152 -1.83 -14.25 -4.06
C SER A 152 -3.07 -13.67 -3.41
N VAL A 153 -3.21 -12.36 -3.44
CA VAL A 153 -4.22 -11.59 -2.75
C VAL A 153 -5.00 -10.76 -3.75
N THR A 154 -6.30 -11.01 -3.87
CA THR A 154 -7.20 -10.11 -4.60
C THR A 154 -7.91 -9.23 -3.58
N SER A 155 -7.75 -7.91 -3.71
CA SER A 155 -8.30 -6.91 -2.79
C SER A 155 -9.36 -6.07 -3.49
N ASN A 156 -10.39 -5.71 -2.73
CA ASN A 156 -11.33 -4.64 -3.05
C ASN A 156 -11.66 -3.96 -1.73
N LEU A 157 -10.96 -2.87 -1.44
CA LEU A 157 -10.98 -2.18 -0.16
C LEU A 157 -11.32 -0.71 -0.33
N THR A 158 -11.92 -0.17 0.73
CA THR A 158 -12.01 1.27 0.97
C THR A 158 -11.43 1.55 2.35
N VAL A 159 -10.46 2.45 2.38
CA VAL A 159 -9.76 2.91 3.59
C VAL A 159 -10.11 4.37 3.82
N GLU A 160 -10.54 4.70 5.04
CA GLU A 160 -10.74 6.08 5.51
C GLU A 160 -9.64 6.39 6.52
N MET A 161 -8.78 7.35 6.17
CA MET A 161 -7.64 7.77 6.97
C MET A 161 -8.09 8.64 8.15
N ALA A 162 -7.19 8.89 9.11
CA ALA A 162 -7.48 9.69 10.30
C ALA A 162 -7.93 11.14 9.99
N ASP A 163 -7.47 11.70 8.86
CA ASP A 163 -7.88 13.02 8.38
C ASP A 163 -9.21 13.03 7.60
N GLY A 164 -9.83 11.86 7.43
CA GLY A 164 -11.07 11.65 6.67
C GLY A 164 -10.88 11.49 5.16
N SER A 165 -9.63 11.48 4.67
CA SER A 165 -9.37 11.15 3.27
C SER A 165 -9.73 9.69 2.98
N LEU A 166 -10.16 9.42 1.75
CA LEU A 166 -10.60 8.09 1.31
C LEU A 166 -9.63 7.55 0.25
N ILE A 167 -9.19 6.32 0.46
CA ILE A 167 -8.40 5.54 -0.49
C ILE A 167 -9.22 4.31 -0.89
N SER A 168 -9.45 4.12 -2.19
CA SER A 168 -9.93 2.85 -2.73
C SER A 168 -8.75 2.04 -3.24
N ASP A 169 -8.72 0.75 -2.96
CA ASP A 169 -7.68 -0.17 -3.42
C ASP A 169 -8.30 -1.44 -4.00
N GLU A 170 -8.14 -1.65 -5.30
CA GLU A 170 -8.68 -2.82 -5.98
C GLU A 170 -7.65 -3.45 -6.91
N GLY A 171 -7.42 -4.75 -6.78
CA GLY A 171 -6.49 -5.45 -7.66
C GLY A 171 -5.98 -6.76 -7.13
N GLU A 172 -5.02 -7.33 -7.86
CA GLU A 172 -4.36 -8.58 -7.52
C GLU A 172 -2.88 -8.33 -7.25
N ARG A 173 -2.42 -8.79 -6.10
CA ARG A 173 -1.01 -8.73 -5.69
C ARG A 173 -0.54 -10.12 -5.30
N SER A 174 0.71 -10.44 -5.59
CA SER A 174 1.38 -11.58 -4.99
C SER A 174 2.48 -11.08 -4.05
N PHE A 175 2.46 -11.57 -2.81
CA PHE A 175 3.52 -11.36 -1.83
C PHE A 175 4.25 -12.69 -1.62
N THR A 176 5.55 -12.73 -1.85
CA THR A 176 6.38 -13.92 -1.61
C THR A 176 7.41 -13.63 -0.55
N LEU A 177 7.44 -14.45 0.50
CA LEU A 177 8.49 -14.46 1.51
C LEU A 177 9.48 -15.58 1.18
N THR A 178 10.76 -15.24 1.03
CA THR A 178 11.85 -16.19 0.78
C THR A 178 12.77 -16.24 1.99
N PHE A 179 12.83 -17.40 2.64
CA PHE A 179 13.60 -17.63 3.85
C PHE A 179 15.07 -17.83 3.53
N GLY A 180 15.92 -17.01 4.15
CA GLY A 180 17.36 -17.20 4.17
C GLY A 180 17.81 -18.06 5.38
N ASP A 181 19.12 -18.17 5.54
CA ASP A 181 19.73 -18.84 6.71
C ASP A 181 19.57 -18.02 8.01
N SER A 182 19.20 -16.75 7.89
CA SER A 182 18.95 -15.80 8.98
C SER A 182 17.82 -14.83 8.60
N LEU A 183 17.32 -14.08 9.59
CA LEU A 183 16.37 -12.99 9.32
C LEU A 183 16.96 -11.92 8.38
N GLU A 184 18.27 -11.67 8.46
CA GLU A 184 18.97 -10.68 7.63
C GLU A 184 19.04 -11.08 6.15
N SER A 185 18.99 -12.39 5.87
CA SER A 185 18.99 -12.97 4.52
C SER A 185 17.59 -13.37 4.05
N THR A 186 16.56 -13.12 4.86
CA THR A 186 15.17 -13.32 4.48
C THR A 186 14.68 -12.11 3.69
N THR A 187 14.08 -12.35 2.54
CA THR A 187 13.61 -11.31 1.62
C THR A 187 12.14 -11.49 1.33
N TYR A 188 11.49 -10.40 0.91
CA TYR A 188 10.16 -10.45 0.34
C TYR A 188 10.15 -9.91 -1.09
N SER A 189 9.16 -10.33 -1.86
CA SER A 189 8.85 -9.75 -3.15
C SER A 189 7.36 -9.49 -3.32
N ILE A 190 7.03 -8.40 -4.02
CA ILE A 190 5.67 -8.00 -4.39
C ILE A 190 5.58 -7.94 -5.91
N ALA A 191 4.53 -8.50 -6.48
CA ALA A 191 4.19 -8.32 -7.88
C ALA A 191 2.67 -8.19 -8.04
N GLY A 192 2.22 -7.75 -9.21
CA GLY A 192 0.79 -7.71 -9.54
C GLY A 192 0.36 -6.41 -10.19
N THR A 193 -0.96 -6.22 -10.21
CA THR A 193 -1.62 -5.08 -10.83
C THR A 193 -2.79 -4.63 -9.98
N TRP A 194 -2.87 -3.35 -9.70
CA TRP A 194 -3.95 -2.78 -8.90
C TRP A 194 -4.30 -1.37 -9.32
N THR A 195 -5.44 -0.90 -8.84
CA THR A 195 -5.97 0.43 -9.04
C THR A 195 -6.17 1.07 -7.68
N VAL A 196 -5.59 2.25 -7.51
CA VAL A 196 -5.81 3.11 -6.35
C VAL A 196 -6.64 4.31 -6.77
N VAL A 197 -7.62 4.69 -5.95
CA VAL A 197 -8.33 5.98 -6.08
C VAL A 197 -8.09 6.78 -4.83
N TYR A 198 -7.46 7.96 -4.98
CA TYR A 198 -7.13 8.85 -3.88
C TYR A 198 -7.28 10.31 -4.33
N GLU A 199 -7.91 11.14 -3.50
CA GLU A 199 -8.20 12.56 -3.79
C GLU A 199 -8.80 12.84 -5.18
N GLY A 200 -9.63 11.92 -5.68
CA GLY A 200 -10.28 12.04 -6.99
C GLY A 200 -9.41 11.67 -8.19
N ASN A 201 -8.15 11.26 -7.97
CA ASN A 201 -7.27 10.72 -8.99
C ASN A 201 -7.34 9.19 -9.01
N THR A 202 -7.13 8.61 -10.19
CA THR A 202 -7.01 7.16 -10.36
C THR A 202 -5.60 6.79 -10.79
N TYR A 203 -4.99 5.88 -10.06
CA TYR A 203 -3.64 5.36 -10.28
C TYR A 203 -3.75 3.89 -10.65
N ASN A 204 -3.35 3.53 -11.87
CA ASN A 204 -3.24 2.14 -12.29
C ASN A 204 -1.80 1.71 -12.17
N VAL A 205 -1.54 0.69 -11.38
CA VAL A 205 -0.20 0.19 -11.09
C VAL A 205 -0.01 -1.18 -11.72
N THR A 206 1.13 -1.36 -12.37
CA THR A 206 1.60 -2.65 -12.88
C THR A 206 3.05 -2.83 -12.48
N VAL A 207 3.33 -3.84 -11.66
CA VAL A 207 4.71 -4.21 -11.34
C VAL A 207 5.34 -4.92 -12.54
N ASN A 208 6.37 -4.33 -13.14
CA ASN A 208 7.02 -4.92 -14.31
C ASN A 208 8.15 -5.88 -13.90
N ALA A 209 8.93 -5.50 -12.88
CA ALA A 209 9.87 -6.36 -12.18
C ALA A 209 9.50 -6.42 -10.69
N PRO A 210 9.48 -7.61 -10.06
CA PRO A 210 9.04 -7.74 -8.67
C PRO A 210 9.74 -6.73 -7.76
N LEU A 211 8.94 -6.04 -6.95
CA LEU A 211 9.43 -5.13 -5.94
C LEU A 211 10.00 -5.97 -4.80
N THR A 212 11.28 -5.81 -4.48
CA THR A 212 11.96 -6.69 -3.53
C THR A 212 12.68 -5.93 -2.43
N SER A 213 12.75 -6.54 -1.25
CA SER A 213 13.60 -6.03 -0.17
C SER A 213 13.89 -7.11 0.87
N SER A 214 14.87 -6.84 1.74
CA SER A 214 15.06 -7.64 2.96
C SER A 214 13.99 -7.29 3.99
N VAL A 215 13.59 -8.27 4.81
CA VAL A 215 12.58 -8.05 5.86
C VAL A 215 13.05 -7.09 6.97
N ASN A 216 14.36 -6.80 7.05
CA ASN A 216 14.92 -5.81 7.96
C ASN A 216 15.01 -4.40 7.35
N CYS A 217 14.67 -4.25 6.07
CA CYS A 217 14.63 -2.98 5.38
C CYS A 217 13.24 -2.36 5.54
N GLY A 218 13.20 -1.08 5.92
CA GLY A 218 11.95 -0.34 6.09
C GLY A 218 11.28 0.09 4.78
N TYR A 219 11.88 -0.25 3.63
CA TYR A 219 11.51 0.22 2.30
C TYR A 219 11.62 -0.90 1.26
N VAL A 220 10.93 -0.75 0.14
CA VAL A 220 11.23 -1.50 -1.09
C VAL A 220 12.59 -1.02 -1.60
N ALA A 221 13.50 -1.95 -1.91
CA ALA A 221 14.88 -1.62 -2.21
C ALA A 221 15.28 -1.92 -3.67
N ALA A 222 14.44 -2.60 -4.44
CA ALA A 222 14.69 -2.91 -5.85
C ALA A 222 13.40 -3.30 -6.57
N GLY A 223 13.46 -3.30 -7.90
CA GLY A 223 12.34 -3.59 -8.78
C GLY A 223 11.76 -2.33 -9.39
N ASP A 224 10.79 -2.50 -10.28
CA ASP A 224 10.17 -1.37 -10.96
C ASP A 224 8.69 -1.62 -11.26
N MET A 225 7.95 -0.52 -11.29
CA MET A 225 6.54 -0.53 -11.64
C MET A 225 6.17 0.64 -12.54
N THR A 226 5.16 0.39 -13.36
CA THR A 226 4.48 1.41 -14.14
C THR A 226 3.31 1.97 -13.33
N VAL A 227 3.22 3.29 -13.19
CA VAL A 227 2.08 3.98 -12.58
C VAL A 227 1.42 4.89 -13.62
N SER A 228 0.13 4.70 -13.86
CA SER A 228 -0.67 5.57 -14.72
C SER A 228 -1.64 6.42 -13.90
N LYS A 229 -1.41 7.74 -13.86
CA LYS A 229 -2.24 8.75 -13.20
C LYS A 229 -2.95 9.61 -14.24
N ASN A 230 -4.27 9.50 -14.34
CA ASN A 230 -5.11 10.33 -15.22
C ASN A 230 -4.59 10.48 -16.68
N GLY A 231 -3.95 9.43 -17.22
CA GLY A 231 -3.40 9.41 -18.58
C GLY A 231 -1.90 9.78 -18.69
N LEU A 232 -1.27 10.28 -17.63
CA LEU A 232 0.19 10.27 -17.50
C LEU A 232 0.63 8.86 -17.09
N THR A 233 1.63 8.30 -17.75
CA THR A 233 2.23 7.02 -17.36
C THR A 233 3.71 7.23 -17.07
N VAL A 234 4.16 6.85 -15.89
CA VAL A 234 5.56 6.96 -15.46
C VAL A 234 6.09 5.60 -15.04
N ASN A 235 7.41 5.43 -15.12
CA ASN A 235 8.10 4.31 -14.49
C ASN A 235 8.62 4.75 -13.11
N VAL A 236 8.51 3.89 -12.12
CA VAL A 236 9.09 4.09 -10.79
C VAL A 236 10.07 2.95 -10.53
N ASP A 237 11.36 3.29 -10.44
CA ASP A 237 12.46 2.37 -10.15
C ASP A 237 12.88 2.51 -8.68
N PHE A 238 12.90 1.39 -7.95
CA PHE A 238 13.21 1.35 -6.51
C PHE A 238 14.68 1.05 -6.21
N GLY A 239 15.56 1.04 -7.20
CA GLY A 239 17.01 0.94 -7.01
C GLY A 239 17.59 -0.47 -7.09
N ASP A 240 18.75 -0.64 -6.45
CA ASP A 240 19.67 -1.76 -6.67
C ASP A 240 19.86 -2.69 -5.45
N SER A 241 18.87 -2.71 -4.55
CA SER A 241 18.85 -3.46 -3.28
C SER A 241 19.70 -2.87 -2.16
N THR A 242 20.15 -1.62 -2.27
CA THR A 242 20.96 -0.95 -1.24
C THR A 242 20.17 -0.47 0.00
N CYS A 243 18.85 -0.69 0.03
CA CYS A 243 17.95 -0.26 1.12
C CYS A 243 18.11 1.23 1.43
N ASP A 244 18.14 2.05 0.39
CA ASP A 244 17.93 3.48 0.50
C ASP A 244 16.42 3.78 0.51
N ASN A 245 16.03 4.95 1.01
CA ASN A 245 14.62 5.36 1.06
C ASN A 245 14.24 6.10 -0.22
N VAL A 246 14.85 5.77 -1.37
CA VAL A 246 14.78 6.56 -2.60
C VAL A 246 14.18 5.73 -3.73
N ALA A 247 13.37 6.38 -4.56
CA ALA A 247 12.95 5.85 -5.84
C ALA A 247 13.18 6.89 -6.94
N THR A 248 13.39 6.42 -8.17
CA THR A 248 13.55 7.27 -9.35
C THR A 248 12.30 7.16 -10.23
N ILE A 249 11.64 8.29 -10.45
CA ILE A 249 10.53 8.42 -11.40
C ILE A 249 11.10 8.80 -12.76
N THR A 250 10.78 8.02 -13.80
CA THR A 250 11.08 8.35 -15.20
C THR A 250 9.80 8.73 -15.94
N TYR A 251 9.73 9.97 -16.42
CA TYR A 251 8.60 10.51 -17.17
C TYR A 251 8.67 10.13 -18.67
N PRO A 252 7.56 10.19 -19.42
CA PRO A 252 7.53 9.87 -20.86
C PRO A 252 8.50 10.69 -21.73
N ASN A 253 8.86 11.89 -21.28
CA ASN A 253 9.82 12.77 -21.95
C ASN A 253 11.29 12.43 -21.62
N GLY A 254 11.54 11.40 -20.81
CA GLY A 254 12.87 10.97 -20.36
C GLY A 254 13.45 11.79 -19.22
N VAL A 255 12.69 12.72 -18.62
CA VAL A 255 13.09 13.39 -17.38
C VAL A 255 13.03 12.38 -16.24
N GLU A 256 14.03 12.45 -15.36
CA GLU A 256 14.11 11.64 -14.15
C GLU A 256 14.04 12.53 -12.92
N GLU A 257 13.35 12.05 -11.88
CA GLU A 257 13.19 12.72 -10.59
C GLU A 257 13.38 11.70 -9.47
N GLU A 258 14.27 12.01 -8.52
CA GLU A 258 14.43 11.22 -7.30
C GLU A 258 13.42 11.69 -6.25
N ILE A 259 12.75 10.74 -5.62
CA ILE A 259 11.81 10.98 -4.52
C ILE A 259 12.12 10.08 -3.34
N THR A 260 11.74 10.52 -2.14
CA THR A 260 11.81 9.71 -0.93
C THR A 260 10.54 8.87 -0.77
N LEU A 261 10.70 7.63 -0.29
CA LEU A 261 9.58 6.69 -0.07
C LEU A 261 8.82 6.94 1.25
N ARG A 262 9.40 7.76 2.14
CA ARG A 262 8.80 8.27 3.37
C ARG A 262 9.42 9.62 3.71
N ASP A 263 8.63 10.46 4.39
CA ASP A 263 9.03 11.77 4.97
C ASP A 263 10.11 11.70 6.07
#